data_AF-A0A139KWT9-F1
#
_entry.id   AF-A0A139KWT9-F1
#
_cell.length_a   1.000
_cell.length_b   1.000
_cell.length_c   1.000
_cell.angle_alpha   90.00
_cell.angle_beta   90.00
_cell.angle_gamma   90.00
#
_symmetry.space_group_name_H-M   'P 1'
#
loop_
_entity.id
_entity.type
_entity.pdbx_description
1 polymer ?
#
loop_
_entity_poly.entity_id
_entity_poly.type
_entity_poly.pdbx_seq_one_letter_code
_entity_poly.pdbx_strand_id
1 'polypeptide(L)'
;MFYEDWNLEKSNVSDAWDNKGDIVIGNDVWIGYEAIIMAGVHIGDGAIIATRTVFTKDIPPYTIVGGIPAKPIRKRFNDDTIQKLEILKWWDWPIEKNPSKITLYFQH
;
A
#
# COMPACT_ATOMS: atom_id res chain seq x y z
N MET A 1 11.22 -26.53 6.66
CA MET A 1 9.95 -25.91 7.07
C MET A 1 9.28 -26.84 8.06
N PHE A 2 8.91 -26.32 9.22
CA PHE A 2 8.47 -27.08 10.40
C PHE A 2 6.98 -27.42 10.29
N TYR A 3 6.66 -28.67 9.93
CA TYR A 3 5.28 -29.16 9.80
C TYR A 3 4.72 -29.73 11.11
N GLU A 4 5.59 -30.13 12.05
CA GLU A 4 5.23 -30.84 13.28
C GLU A 4 4.63 -29.89 14.33
N ASP A 5 5.02 -28.61 14.33
CA ASP A 5 4.61 -27.63 15.35
C ASP A 5 3.18 -27.08 15.16
N TRP A 6 2.56 -27.31 14.00
CA TRP A 6 1.27 -26.72 13.63
C TRP A 6 0.10 -27.72 13.63
N ASN A 7 0.35 -28.99 13.97
CA ASN A 7 -0.68 -30.04 14.06
C ASN A 7 -1.54 -30.16 12.78
N LEU A 8 -0.93 -29.96 11.60
CA LEU A 8 -1.60 -29.98 10.30
C LEU A 8 -1.43 -31.37 9.64
N GLU A 9 -2.53 -31.98 9.19
CA GLU A 9 -2.47 -33.18 8.36
C GLU A 9 -1.87 -32.85 6.98
N LYS A 10 -0.87 -33.63 6.54
CA LYS A 10 -0.16 -33.46 5.25
C LYS A 10 -1.07 -33.44 4.01
N SER A 11 -2.30 -33.93 4.11
CA SER A 11 -3.28 -33.98 3.02
C SER A 11 -3.85 -32.61 2.65
N ASN A 12 -3.85 -31.63 3.56
CA ASN A 12 -4.49 -30.31 3.37
C ASN A 12 -3.50 -29.14 3.52
N VAL A 13 -2.24 -29.31 3.12
CA VAL A 13 -1.23 -28.23 3.17
C VAL A 13 -1.65 -27.02 2.32
N SER A 14 -2.49 -27.24 1.30
CA SER A 14 -3.11 -26.18 0.49
C SER A 14 -4.09 -25.31 1.28
N ASP A 15 -4.77 -25.85 2.28
CA ASP A 15 -5.76 -25.11 3.09
C ASP A 15 -5.07 -24.23 4.15
N ALA A 16 -3.86 -24.61 4.57
CA ALA A 16 -3.02 -23.79 5.44
C ALA A 16 -2.48 -22.54 4.73
N TRP A 17 -2.46 -22.56 3.40
CA TRP A 17 -2.30 -21.38 2.55
C TRP A 17 -3.64 -20.65 2.46
N ASP A 18 -4.11 -20.15 3.60
CA ASP A 18 -5.23 -19.21 3.68
C ASP A 18 -4.79 -17.94 2.93
N ASN A 19 -4.95 -17.96 1.60
CA ASN A 19 -4.64 -16.86 0.70
C ASN A 19 -5.63 -15.76 1.04
N LYS A 20 -5.25 -14.88 1.97
CA LYS A 20 -6.03 -13.73 2.43
C LYS A 20 -6.38 -12.71 1.33
N GLY A 21 -6.11 -13.04 0.07
CA GLY A 21 -6.25 -12.20 -1.10
C GLY A 21 -4.89 -11.80 -1.68
N ASP A 22 -4.94 -11.20 -2.86
CA ASP A 22 -3.78 -10.60 -3.50
C ASP A 22 -3.26 -9.42 -2.68
N ILE A 23 -1.96 -9.16 -2.79
CA ILE A 23 -1.38 -7.90 -2.32
C ILE A 23 -1.49 -6.91 -3.48
N VAL A 24 -2.24 -5.83 -3.30
CA VAL A 24 -2.40 -4.78 -4.32
C VAL A 24 -1.70 -3.53 -3.85
N ILE A 25 -0.78 -3.03 -4.66
CA ILE A 25 -0.09 -1.76 -4.44
C ILE A 25 -0.54 -0.79 -5.52
N GLY A 26 -1.08 0.35 -5.10
CA GLY A 26 -1.49 1.43 -5.98
C GLY A 26 -0.30 2.14 -6.65
N ASN A 27 -0.62 3.19 -7.38
CA ASN A 27 0.29 4.04 -8.13
C ASN A 27 0.89 5.12 -7.23
N ASP A 28 2.07 5.64 -7.57
CA ASP A 28 2.77 6.67 -6.78
C ASP A 28 3.02 6.29 -5.30
N VAL A 29 3.09 4.99 -4.98
CA VAL A 29 3.37 4.52 -3.62
C VAL A 29 4.87 4.56 -3.35
N TRP A 30 5.28 5.21 -2.26
CA TRP A 30 6.65 5.16 -1.78
C TRP A 30 6.81 4.14 -0.67
N ILE A 31 7.63 3.11 -0.92
CA ILE A 31 7.88 2.01 0.01
C ILE A 31 9.25 2.16 0.68
N GLY A 32 9.24 2.41 1.99
CA GLY A 32 10.44 2.43 2.82
C GLY A 32 11.10 1.07 2.91
N TYR A 33 12.43 1.09 3.07
CA TYR A 33 13.26 -0.11 3.22
C TYR A 33 12.76 -1.05 4.34
N GLU A 34 12.86 -2.36 4.13
CA GLU A 34 12.42 -3.40 5.08
C GLU A 34 10.94 -3.32 5.51
N ALA A 35 10.06 -2.67 4.75
CA ALA A 35 8.63 -2.76 4.98
C ALA A 35 8.11 -4.19 4.70
N ILE A 36 7.21 -4.68 5.56
CA ILE A 36 6.58 -5.99 5.44
C ILE A 36 5.08 -5.79 5.24
N ILE A 37 4.56 -6.26 4.11
CA ILE A 37 3.14 -6.18 3.75
C ILE A 37 2.54 -7.58 3.88
N MET A 38 1.53 -7.74 4.73
CA MET A 38 0.88 -9.03 4.93
C MET A 38 -0.04 -9.38 3.76
N ALA A 39 -0.26 -10.67 3.53
CA ALA A 39 -1.14 -11.16 2.47
C ALA A 39 -2.55 -10.54 2.59
N GLY A 40 -3.15 -10.22 1.44
CA GLY A 40 -4.47 -9.58 1.35
C GLY A 40 -4.51 -8.08 1.65
N VAL A 41 -3.37 -7.44 1.94
CA VAL A 41 -3.34 -5.99 2.19
C VAL A 41 -3.33 -5.20 0.89
N HIS A 42 -4.23 -4.23 0.79
CA HIS A 42 -4.26 -3.24 -0.28
C HIS A 42 -3.67 -1.90 0.17
N ILE A 43 -2.81 -1.32 -0.67
CA ILE A 43 -2.18 -0.02 -0.44
C ILE A 43 -2.67 0.97 -1.48
N GLY A 44 -3.39 2.00 -1.05
CA GLY A 44 -3.96 3.01 -1.92
C GLY A 44 -2.92 3.89 -2.61
N ASP A 45 -3.34 4.53 -3.70
CA ASP A 45 -2.49 5.39 -4.53
C ASP A 45 -1.85 6.52 -3.71
N GLY A 46 -0.61 6.87 -4.01
CA GLY A 46 0.11 7.96 -3.35
C GLY A 46 0.47 7.70 -1.89
N ALA A 47 0.28 6.50 -1.33
CA ALA A 47 0.63 6.20 0.06
C ALA A 47 2.14 6.25 0.30
N ILE A 48 2.53 6.59 1.53
CA ILE A 48 3.93 6.59 1.99
C ILE A 48 4.09 5.60 3.13
N ILE A 49 4.99 4.64 2.94
CA ILE A 49 5.31 3.59 3.90
C ILE A 49 6.67 3.89 4.52
N ALA A 50 6.70 4.12 5.83
CA ALA A 50 7.97 4.27 6.55
C ALA A 50 8.77 2.96 6.57
N THR A 51 10.08 3.09 6.71
CA THR A 51 11.04 2.00 6.90
C THR A 51 10.61 1.05 8.03
N ARG A 52 10.83 -0.27 7.86
CA ARG A 52 10.57 -1.31 8.88
C ARG A 52 9.13 -1.35 9.41
N THR A 53 8.16 -0.95 8.59
CA THR A 53 6.74 -0.94 8.98
C THR A 53 6.10 -2.29 8.64
N VAL A 54 5.24 -2.81 9.52
CA VAL A 54 4.50 -4.07 9.29
C VAL A 54 3.01 -3.79 9.09
N PHE A 55 2.52 -4.02 7.87
CA PHE A 55 1.13 -3.78 7.49
C PHE A 55 0.29 -5.01 7.70
N THR A 56 -0.75 -4.87 8.52
CA THR A 56 -1.73 -5.92 8.81
C THR A 56 -3.13 -5.58 8.30
N LYS A 57 -3.30 -4.40 7.71
CA LYS A 57 -4.58 -3.84 7.23
C LYS A 57 -4.35 -2.93 6.04
N ASP A 58 -5.40 -2.73 5.26
CA ASP A 58 -5.44 -1.83 4.10
C ASP A 58 -5.09 -0.38 4.47
N ILE A 59 -4.42 0.28 3.53
CA ILE A 59 -3.96 1.66 3.68
C ILE A 59 -4.72 2.57 2.71
N PRO A 60 -5.36 3.64 3.21
CA PRO A 60 -6.04 4.59 2.35
C PRO A 60 -5.05 5.36 1.44
N PRO A 61 -5.51 5.83 0.26
CA PRO A 61 -4.72 6.68 -0.61
C PRO A 61 -4.11 7.88 0.11
N TYR A 62 -2.93 8.31 -0.33
CA TYR A 62 -2.21 9.48 0.16
C TYR A 62 -1.96 9.50 1.68
N THR A 63 -1.96 8.34 2.33
CA THR A 63 -1.69 8.23 3.77
C THR A 63 -0.22 7.94 4.03
N ILE A 64 0.37 8.65 4.98
CA ILE A 64 1.70 8.37 5.53
C ILE A 64 1.53 7.43 6.71
N VAL A 65 2.18 6.29 6.67
CA VAL A 65 2.04 5.21 7.65
C VAL A 65 3.40 4.79 8.17
N GLY A 66 3.47 4.45 9.46
CA GLY A 66 4.69 3.88 10.04
C GLY A 66 4.45 3.06 11.30
N GLY A 67 5.48 2.32 11.71
CA GLY A 67 5.51 1.56 12.97
C GLY A 67 5.16 0.08 12.85
N ILE A 68 5.20 -0.62 13.99
CA ILE A 68 4.89 -2.05 14.10
C ILE A 68 3.92 -2.21 15.29
N PRO A 69 2.62 -2.46 15.07
CA PRO A 69 1.94 -2.53 13.77
C PRO A 69 1.85 -1.16 13.08
N ALA A 70 1.69 -1.16 11.75
CA ALA A 70 1.50 0.03 10.93
C ALA A 70 0.33 0.89 11.44
N LYS A 71 0.59 2.18 11.68
CA LYS A 71 -0.44 3.17 12.07
C LYS A 71 -0.38 4.40 11.17
N PRO A 72 -1.54 4.95 10.74
CA PRO A 72 -1.57 6.23 10.05
C PRO A 72 -0.93 7.32 10.91
N ILE A 73 0.03 8.04 10.34
CA ILE A 73 0.67 9.20 10.95
C ILE A 73 -0.10 10.46 10.56
N ARG A 74 -0.29 10.67 9.26
CA ARG A 74 -1.08 11.78 8.68
C ARG A 74 -1.38 11.53 7.20
N LYS A 75 -2.28 12.32 6.63
CA LYS A 75 -2.45 12.40 5.16
C LYS A 75 -1.37 13.30 4.54
N ARG A 76 -0.98 13.03 3.29
CA ARG A 76 -0.09 13.88 2.50
C ARG A 76 -0.75 15.23 2.18
N PHE A 77 -2.05 15.19 1.87
CA PHE A 77 -2.86 16.36 1.49
C PHE A 77 -4.20 16.37 2.24
N ASN A 78 -4.98 17.43 2.07
CA ASN A 78 -6.36 17.49 2.52
C ASN A 78 -7.29 16.63 1.63
N ASP A 79 -8.50 16.36 2.11
CA ASP A 79 -9.42 15.43 1.44
C ASP A 79 -9.88 15.91 0.06
N ASP A 80 -10.04 17.22 -0.14
CA ASP A 80 -10.41 17.80 -1.44
C ASP A 80 -9.33 17.59 -2.50
N THR A 81 -8.06 17.76 -2.11
CA THR A 81 -6.92 17.53 -2.99
C THR A 81 -6.76 16.04 -3.30
N ILE A 82 -6.93 15.17 -2.29
CA ILE A 82 -6.89 13.71 -2.48
C ILE A 82 -7.94 13.29 -3.50
N GLN A 83 -9.19 13.74 -3.34
CA GLN A 83 -10.27 13.42 -4.30
C GLN A 83 -9.93 13.87 -5.72
N LYS A 84 -9.39 15.08 -5.88
CA LYS A 84 -8.98 15.58 -7.21
C LYS A 84 -7.89 14.70 -7.83
N LEU A 85 -6.91 14.26 -7.04
CA LEU A 85 -5.82 13.41 -7.51
C LEU A 85 -6.31 12.00 -7.89
N GLU A 86 -7.18 11.40 -7.08
CA GLU A 86 -7.82 10.09 -7.35
C GLU A 86 -8.69 10.11 -8.62
N ILE A 87 -9.31 11.24 -8.94
CA ILE A 87 -10.05 11.44 -10.20
C ILE A 87 -9.08 11.66 -11.36
N LEU A 88 -8.00 12.41 -11.12
CA LEU A 88 -7.04 12.77 -12.16
C LEU A 88 -6.33 11.55 -12.73
N LYS A 89 -6.00 10.57 -11.87
CA LYS A 89 -5.23 9.35 -12.16
C LYS A 89 -4.10 9.63 -13.15
N TRP A 90 -3.24 10.57 -12.77
CA TRP A 90 -2.26 11.11 -13.70
C TRP A 90 -1.26 10.06 -14.19
N TRP A 91 -1.07 8.98 -13.43
CA TRP A 91 -0.29 7.81 -13.81
C TRP A 91 -0.86 7.05 -15.02
N ASP A 92 -2.16 7.17 -15.31
CA ASP A 92 -2.81 6.56 -16.47
C ASP A 92 -2.66 7.41 -17.76
N TRP A 93 -2.02 8.58 -17.67
CA TRP A 93 -1.91 9.48 -18.81
C TRP A 93 -0.87 9.00 -19.83
N PRO A 94 -1.07 9.29 -21.13
CA PRO A 94 -0.05 9.05 -22.14
C PRO A 94 1.25 9.77 -21.76
N ILE A 95 2.40 9.12 -21.96
CA ILE A 95 3.74 9.63 -21.61
C ILE A 95 4.01 11.01 -22.24
N GLU A 96 3.42 11.29 -23.40
CA GLU A 96 3.55 12.55 -24.14
C GLU A 96 2.86 13.74 -23.43
N LYS A 97 1.95 13.48 -22.49
CA LYS A 97 1.24 14.51 -21.75
C LYS A 97 2.18 15.10 -20.69
N ASN A 98 2.61 16.33 -20.92
CA ASN A 98 3.54 17.04 -20.04
C ASN A 98 3.02 17.10 -18.59
N PRO A 99 3.71 16.50 -17.60
CA PRO A 99 3.25 16.43 -16.21
C PRO A 99 3.42 17.75 -15.44
N SER A 100 3.89 18.83 -16.07
CA SER A 100 4.12 20.14 -15.44
C SER A 100 2.95 20.67 -14.60
N LYS A 101 1.70 20.36 -14.98
CA LYS A 101 0.50 20.76 -14.23
C LYS A 101 0.32 19.99 -12.92
N ILE A 102 0.81 18.76 -12.84
CA ILE A 102 0.71 17.91 -11.66
C ILE A 102 1.67 18.39 -10.57
N THR A 103 2.85 18.90 -10.97
CA THR A 103 3.85 19.45 -10.04
C THR A 103 3.28 20.50 -9.10
N LEU A 104 2.29 21.28 -9.54
CA LEU A 104 1.59 22.28 -8.71
C LEU A 104 0.89 21.68 -7.49
N TYR A 105 0.42 20.43 -7.57
CA TYR A 105 -0.22 19.74 -6.45
C TYR A 105 0.79 19.24 -5.40
N PHE A 106 2.08 19.16 -5.75
CA PHE A 106 3.14 18.61 -4.90
C PHE A 106 4.04 19.66 -4.24
N GLN A 107 3.82 20.96 -4.49
CA GLN A 107 4.69 22.07 -4.05
C GLN A 107 4.25 22.74 -2.73
N HIS A 108 3.35 22.14 -1.95
CA HIS A 108 2.86 22.65 -0.66
C HIS A 108 2.93 21.56 0.41
#